data_AF-A0A940S6T4-F1
#
_entry.id   AF-A0A940S6T4-F1
#
_cell.length_a   1.000
_cell.length_b   1.000
_cell.length_c   1.000
_cell.angle_alpha   90.00
_cell.angle_beta   90.00
_cell.angle_gamma   90.00
#
_symmetry.space_group_name_H-M   'P 1'
#
loop_
_entity.id
_entity.type
_entity.pdbx_description
1 polymer ?
#
loop_
_entity_poly.entity_id
_entity_poly.type
_entity_poly.pdbx_seq_one_letter_code
_entity_poly.pdbx_strand_id
1 'polypeptide(L)'
;SHIGWGLQDRARWSVLSLYDREQTIGMDARAFAGNFLFSLGPNTEAGGTRNTPCHIDIPLRRCTVRLDGTPVTRDGKVLDEAPLAAE
;
A
#
# COMPACT_ATOMS: atom_id res chain seq x y z
N SER A 1 -2.48 3.64 12.08
CA SER A 1 -1.81 2.70 11.19
C SER A 1 -2.84 2.18 10.22
N HIS A 2 -2.38 1.58 9.12
CA HIS A 2 -3.24 1.17 8.03
C HIS A 2 -2.69 -0.06 7.32
N ILE A 3 -3.58 -0.69 6.55
CA ILE A 3 -3.25 -1.68 5.54
C ILE A 3 -3.94 -1.27 4.24
N GLY A 4 -3.37 -1.60 3.09
CA GLY A 4 -3.95 -1.28 1.79
C GLY A 4 -3.08 -1.73 0.63
N TRP A 5 -3.43 -1.30 -0.58
CA TRP A 5 -2.67 -1.56 -1.79
C TRP A 5 -2.56 -0.31 -2.65
N GLY A 6 -1.49 -0.23 -3.44
CA GLY A 6 -1.19 0.88 -4.33
C GLY A 6 -1.95 0.80 -5.65
N LEU A 7 -2.30 1.97 -6.20
CA LEU A 7 -3.01 2.15 -7.47
C LEU A 7 -2.33 3.16 -8.40
N GLN A 8 -1.15 3.69 -8.04
CA GLN A 8 -0.49 4.71 -8.85
C GLN A 8 0.40 4.07 -9.91
N ASP A 9 -0.09 4.01 -11.14
CA ASP A 9 0.65 3.43 -12.29
C ASP A 9 1.90 4.20 -12.68
N ARG A 10 2.03 5.47 -12.27
CA ARG A 10 3.24 6.26 -12.51
C ARG A 10 4.30 6.06 -11.44
N ALA A 11 3.95 5.49 -10.29
CA ALA A 11 4.90 5.20 -9.23
C ALA A 11 5.67 3.91 -9.56
N ARG A 12 6.95 3.88 -9.18
CA ARG A 12 7.85 2.77 -9.51
C ARG A 12 8.62 2.34 -8.28
N TRP A 13 8.53 1.04 -7.94
CA TRP A 13 9.27 0.46 -6.81
C TRP A 13 10.78 0.78 -6.82
N SER A 14 11.39 0.82 -8.00
CA SER A 14 12.83 1.10 -8.16
C SER A 14 13.22 2.56 -7.89
N VAL A 15 12.28 3.50 -7.80
CA VAL A 15 12.60 4.93 -7.65
C VAL A 15 13.25 5.23 -6.30
N LEU A 16 12.95 4.44 -5.26
CA LEU A 16 13.54 4.65 -3.94
C LEU A 16 15.08 4.56 -3.94
N SER A 17 15.68 3.78 -4.85
CA SER A 17 17.14 3.68 -4.97
C SER A 17 17.78 4.84 -5.72
N LEU A 18 16.99 5.73 -6.33
CA LEU A 18 17.47 6.84 -7.15
C LEU A 18 17.54 8.18 -6.39
N TYR A 19 16.87 8.27 -5.25
CA TYR A 19 16.84 9.48 -4.43
C TYR A 19 17.70 9.33 -3.18
N ASP A 20 18.28 10.44 -2.75
CA ASP A 20 18.88 10.54 -1.42
C ASP A 20 17.79 10.36 -0.35
N ARG A 21 18.16 9.75 0.78
CA ARG A 21 17.25 9.48 1.91
C ARG A 21 16.60 10.74 2.47
N GLU A 22 17.31 11.87 2.45
CA GLU A 22 16.81 13.15 2.97
C GLU A 22 15.95 13.92 1.95
N GLN A 23 15.95 13.48 0.68
CA GLN A 23 15.21 14.15 -0.40
C GLN A 23 13.83 13.54 -0.65
N THR A 24 13.52 12.41 0.00
CA THR A 24 12.26 11.71 -0.23
C THR A 24 11.77 11.07 1.05
N ILE A 25 10.45 11.08 1.22
CA ILE A 25 9.82 10.21 2.20
C ILE A 25 9.57 8.82 1.63
N GLY A 26 9.70 8.61 0.31
CA GLY A 26 9.49 7.32 -0.37
C GLY A 26 8.07 7.10 -0.92
N MET A 27 7.43 8.14 -1.48
CA MET A 27 6.05 8.03 -1.98
C MET A 27 5.87 6.99 -3.09
N ASP A 28 6.84 6.84 -3.99
CA ASP A 28 6.82 5.78 -5.00
C ASP A 28 6.72 4.39 -4.39
N ALA A 29 7.48 4.14 -3.32
CA ALA A 29 7.44 2.87 -2.61
C ALA A 29 6.07 2.64 -1.94
N ARG A 30 5.42 3.69 -1.42
CA ARG A 30 4.07 3.62 -0.84
C ARG A 30 2.96 3.43 -1.88
N ALA A 31 3.11 3.97 -3.08
CA ALA A 31 1.99 4.15 -4.01
C ALA A 31 2.01 3.23 -5.23
N PHE A 32 3.13 2.58 -5.57
CA PHE A 32 3.24 1.81 -6.82
C PHE A 32 2.14 0.76 -6.94
N ALA A 33 1.53 0.72 -8.13
CA ALA A 33 0.38 -0.14 -8.42
C ALA A 33 0.67 -1.60 -8.07
N GLY A 34 -0.24 -2.22 -7.31
CA GLY A 34 -0.18 -3.62 -6.93
C GLY A 34 0.75 -3.95 -5.75
N ASN A 35 1.30 -2.95 -5.05
CA ASN A 35 1.95 -3.21 -3.76
C ASN A 35 0.92 -3.67 -2.70
N PHE A 36 1.38 -4.30 -1.63
CA PHE A 36 0.64 -4.36 -0.37
C PHE A 36 1.38 -3.52 0.66
N LEU A 37 0.75 -2.48 1.18
CA LEU A 37 1.34 -1.57 2.16
C LEU A 37 0.70 -1.78 3.52
N PHE A 38 1.51 -2.06 4.53
CA PHE A 38 1.09 -2.00 5.93
C PHE A 38 1.96 -1.04 6.72
N SER A 39 1.35 -0.44 7.74
CA SER A 39 1.99 0.49 8.66
C SER A 39 2.00 -0.05 10.09
N LEU A 40 3.07 0.23 10.82
CA LEU A 40 3.21 0.04 12.26
C LEU A 40 3.28 1.41 12.95
N GLY A 41 2.90 1.48 14.21
CA GLY A 41 3.00 2.73 14.99
C GLY A 41 1.65 3.33 15.36
N PRO A 42 1.49 4.65 15.43
CA PRO A 42 0.28 5.28 15.98
C PRO A 42 -0.96 4.92 15.18
N ASN A 43 -2.13 4.86 15.83
CA ASN A 43 -3.44 4.69 15.18
C ASN A 43 -4.54 5.61 15.74
N THR A 44 -4.15 6.67 16.45
CA THR A 44 -5.05 7.67 17.02
C THR A 44 -5.80 8.47 15.95
N GLU A 45 -5.27 8.56 14.73
CA GLU A 45 -5.89 9.28 13.61
C GLU A 45 -7.27 8.72 13.20
N ALA A 46 -7.53 7.45 13.54
CA ALA A 46 -8.81 6.77 13.34
C ALA A 46 -9.47 6.35 14.66
N GLY A 47 -9.12 7.01 15.77
CA GLY A 47 -9.70 6.75 17.10
C GLY A 47 -9.12 5.54 17.85
N GLY A 48 -8.01 4.98 17.38
CA GLY A 48 -7.29 3.93 18.10
C GLY A 48 -6.54 4.45 19.34
N THR A 49 -6.11 3.54 20.21
CA THR A 49 -5.48 3.87 21.50
C THR A 49 -3.96 4.01 21.45
N ARG A 50 -3.31 3.65 20.34
CA ARG A 50 -1.85 3.59 20.25
C ARG A 50 -1.30 4.95 19.80
N ASN A 51 -0.66 5.65 20.73
CA ASN A 51 -0.06 6.97 20.51
C ASN A 51 1.48 6.91 20.66
N THR A 52 2.13 6.05 19.87
CA THR A 52 3.59 5.92 19.86
C THR A 52 4.19 6.84 18.79
N PRO A 53 5.35 7.47 19.02
CA PRO A 53 6.00 8.32 18.02
C PRO A 53 6.61 7.52 16.86
N CYS A 54 6.96 6.25 17.07
CA CYS A 54 7.56 5.42 16.04
C CYS A 54 6.50 5.00 15.00
N HIS A 55 6.75 5.30 13.72
CA HIS A 55 5.90 4.93 12.58
C HIS A 55 6.73 4.34 11.45
N ILE A 56 6.32 3.20 10.91
CA ILE A 56 7.05 2.50 9.84
C ILE A 56 6.07 2.02 8.78
N ASP A 57 6.34 2.38 7.53
CA ASP A 57 5.63 1.92 6.34
C ASP A 57 6.42 0.84 5.61
N ILE A 58 5.80 -0.30 5.32
CA ILE A 58 6.45 -1.43 4.64
C ILE A 58 5.63 -1.86 3.43
N PRO A 59 6.06 -1.52 2.21
CA PRO A 59 5.45 -2.03 0.99
C PRO A 59 6.03 -3.40 0.61
N LEU A 60 5.17 -4.37 0.34
CA LEU A 60 5.49 -5.70 -0.15
C LEU A 60 5.17 -5.81 -1.64
N ARG A 61 6.00 -6.58 -2.36
CA ARG A 61 5.80 -6.92 -3.77
C ARG A 61 5.27 -8.33 -3.91
N ARG A 62 4.57 -8.60 -5.01
CA ARG A 62 4.09 -9.93 -5.40
C ARG A 62 3.11 -10.54 -4.38
N CYS A 63 2.30 -9.69 -3.75
CA CYS A 63 1.22 -10.13 -2.88
C CYS A 63 -0.07 -10.35 -3.68
N THR A 64 -0.88 -11.31 -3.22
CA THR A 64 -2.29 -11.43 -3.60
C THR A 64 -3.12 -10.93 -2.43
N VAL A 65 -3.77 -9.79 -2.60
CA VAL A 65 -4.65 -9.18 -1.58
C VAL A 65 -6.09 -9.58 -1.90
N ARG A 66 -6.83 -10.01 -0.88
CA ARG A 66 -8.24 -10.42 -1.00
C ARG A 66 -9.09 -9.66 -0.01
N LEU A 67 -10.25 -9.19 -0.46
CA LEU A 67 -11.34 -8.68 0.39
C LEU A 67 -12.41 -9.75 0.42
N ASP A 68 -12.70 -10.29 1.61
CA ASP A 68 -13.73 -11.32 1.81
C ASP A 68 -13.60 -12.54 0.86
N GLY A 69 -12.37 -12.89 0.52
CA GLY A 69 -12.04 -13.97 -0.42
C GLY A 69 -11.91 -13.54 -1.89
N THR A 70 -12.43 -12.37 -2.26
CA THR A 70 -12.33 -11.80 -3.61
C THR A 70 -10.97 -11.14 -3.82
N PRO A 71 -10.15 -11.58 -4.78
CA PRO A 71 -8.84 -10.96 -5.04
C PRO A 71 -9.01 -9.56 -5.66
N VAL A 72 -8.35 -8.56 -5.06
CA VAL A 72 -8.21 -7.20 -5.61
C VAL A 72 -6.83 -6.97 -6.24
N THR A 73 -5.84 -7.77 -5.81
CA THR A 73 -4.56 -7.90 -6.50
C THR A 73 -4.17 -9.37 -6.63
N ARG A 74 -3.40 -9.72 -7.66
CA ARG A 74 -2.81 -11.06 -7.84
C ARG A 74 -1.36 -10.94 -8.24
N ASP A 75 -0.48 -11.57 -7.47
CA ASP A 75 0.99 -11.54 -7.68
C ASP A 75 1.55 -10.13 -7.92
N GLY A 76 1.00 -9.15 -7.19
CA GLY A 76 1.40 -7.74 -7.28
C GLY A 76 0.86 -6.99 -8.50
N LYS A 77 -0.20 -7.48 -9.14
CA LYS A 77 -0.95 -6.77 -10.18
C LYS A 77 -2.35 -6.44 -9.68
N VAL A 78 -2.80 -5.21 -9.90
CA VAL A 78 -4.19 -4.80 -9.64
C VAL A 78 -5.11 -5.56 -10.60
N LEU A 79 -6.24 -6.02 -10.09
CA LEU A 79 -7.30 -6.60 -10.91
C LEU A 79 -8.38 -5.54 -11.11
N ASP A 80 -8.77 -5.32 -12.37
CA ASP A 80 -9.96 -4.52 -12.67
C ASP A 80 -11.19 -5.28 -12.19
N GLU A 81 -12.14 -4.58 -11.56
CA GLU A 81 -13.43 -5.18 -11.23
C GLU A 81 -14.09 -5.65 -12.54
N ALA A 82 -14.49 -6.92 -12.60
CA ALA A 82 -15.55 -7.30 -13.52
C ALA A 82 -16.76 -6.42 -13.18
N PRO A 83 -17.45 -5.82 -14.18
CA PRO A 83 -18.53 -4.89 -13.93
C PRO A 83 -19.51 -5.52 -12.94
N LEU A 84 -19.84 -4.78 -11.88
CA LEU A 84 -20.87 -5.13 -10.91
C LEU A 84 -22.05 -5.75 -11.67
N ALA A 85 -22.25 -7.06 -11.48
CA ALA A 85 -23.42 -7.71 -12.02
C ALA A 85 -24.62 -6.97 -11.42
N ALA A 86 -25.39 -6.30 -12.28
CA ALA A 86 -26.61 -5.63 -11.89
C ALA A 86 -27.51 -6.65 -11.17
N GLU A 87 -27.85 -6.37 -9.92
CA GLU A 87 -28.96 -7.02 -9.22
C GLU A 87 -30.29 -6.43 -9.71
#